data_AF-A0A3Q3IKW4-F1
#
_entry.id   AF-A0A3Q3IKW4-F1
#
_cell.length_a   1.000
_cell.length_b   1.000
_cell.length_c   1.000
_cell.angle_alpha   90.00
_cell.angle_beta   90.00
_cell.angle_gamma   90.00
#
_symmetry.space_group_name_H-M   'P 1'
#
loop_
_entity.id
_entity.type
_entity.pdbx_description
1 polymer ?
#
loop_
_entity_poly.entity_id
_entity_poly.type
_entity_poly.pdbx_seq_one_letter_code
_entity_poly.pdbx_strand_id
1 'polypeptide(L)'
;MIQSLIFSTSMKPAVIIISLSVAVLIVLTAQVIRQELKLRNLKFRAAENTAGIKQREDGIAELKTKVQTLKETMTSVNNKLDGLKKKKETMEKSTKESDTSLQTCKSEKADAEKKKADITEAITKIKADHEQAKKKAGEDVQGLKQRILDRDKAVCAFVDTTNEEARKVCGITEAPK
;
A
#
# COMPACT_ATOMS: atom_id res chain seq x y z
N MET A 1 17.64 93.08 95.13
CA MET A 1 16.23 92.69 94.93
C MET A 1 15.74 93.45 93.71
N ILE A 2 15.96 92.95 92.49
CA ILE A 2 15.16 91.90 91.81
C ILE A 2 13.68 92.32 91.74
N GLN A 3 13.34 93.32 90.90
CA GLN A 3 12.00 93.40 90.26
C GLN A 3 11.83 94.56 89.26
N SER A 4 12.81 94.90 88.41
CA SER A 4 12.58 95.97 87.41
C SER A 4 13.23 95.80 86.04
N LEU A 5 13.65 94.59 85.64
CA LEU A 5 14.30 94.36 84.34
C LEU A 5 13.78 93.12 83.59
N ILE A 6 12.48 92.84 83.68
CA ILE A 6 11.84 91.77 82.88
C ILE A 6 10.55 92.30 82.23
N PHE A 7 10.66 93.41 81.50
CA PHE A 7 9.57 93.87 80.64
C PHE A 7 10.10 94.73 79.50
N SER A 8 10.94 94.16 78.61
CA SER A 8 11.13 94.64 77.23
C SER A 8 12.28 93.86 76.57
N THR A 9 11.99 92.72 75.91
CA THR A 9 12.77 92.07 74.80
C THR A 9 12.39 90.60 74.53
N SER A 10 11.50 89.99 75.31
CA SER A 10 11.23 88.54 75.30
C SER A 10 10.35 87.99 74.16
N MET A 11 9.85 88.84 73.24
CA MET A 11 8.93 88.40 72.17
C MET A 11 9.64 87.87 70.91
N LYS A 12 10.92 88.20 70.69
CA LYS A 12 11.67 87.79 69.49
C LYS A 12 12.10 86.32 69.48
N PRO A 13 12.63 85.70 70.57
CA PRO A 13 13.05 84.30 70.53
C PRO A 13 11.87 83.32 70.50
N ALA A 14 10.74 83.65 71.12
CA ALA A 14 9.55 82.80 71.11
C ALA A 14 8.94 82.64 69.71
N VAL A 15 8.89 83.74 68.93
CA VAL A 15 8.40 83.71 67.53
C VAL A 15 9.30 82.84 66.65
N ILE A 16 10.62 82.90 66.85
CA ILE A 16 11.57 82.08 66.09
C ILE A 16 11.36 80.59 66.38
N ILE A 17 11.21 80.18 67.65
CA ILE A 17 10.99 78.77 68.03
C ILE A 17 9.68 78.23 67.46
N ILE A 18 8.60 79.03 67.53
CA ILE A 18 7.31 78.65 66.93
C ILE A 18 7.44 78.49 65.41
N SER A 19 8.12 79.43 64.73
CA SER A 19 8.34 79.34 63.28
C SER A 19 9.17 78.11 62.88
N LEU A 20 10.16 77.74 63.70
CA LEU A 20 11.02 76.59 63.45
C LEU A 20 10.25 75.27 63.67
N SER A 21 9.41 75.21 64.70
CA SER A 21 8.51 74.07 64.95
C SER A 21 7.53 73.85 63.81
N VAL A 22 6.91 74.94 63.32
CA VAL A 22 6.02 74.89 62.15
C VAL A 22 6.78 74.46 60.89
N ALA A 23 8.00 74.97 60.66
CA ALA A 23 8.82 74.57 59.52
C ALA A 23 9.17 73.08 59.55
N VAL A 24 9.51 72.53 60.72
CA VAL A 24 9.79 71.09 60.87
C VAL A 24 8.54 70.25 60.56
N LEU A 25 7.36 70.64 61.05
CA LEU A 25 6.10 69.94 60.75
C LEU A 25 5.75 69.98 59.25
N ILE A 26 6.02 71.09 58.55
CA ILE A 26 5.83 71.20 57.10
C ILE A 26 6.77 70.26 56.34
N VAL A 27 8.05 70.16 56.76
CA VAL A 27 8.99 69.24 56.12
C VAL A 27 8.59 67.78 56.35
N LEU A 28 8.16 67.42 57.55
CA LEU A 28 7.70 66.06 57.87
C LEU A 28 6.45 65.68 57.07
N THR A 29 5.46 66.58 56.98
CA THR A 29 4.26 66.34 56.15
C THR A 29 4.61 66.22 54.66
N ALA A 30 5.50 67.05 54.14
CA ALA A 30 5.98 66.93 52.76
C ALA A 30 6.71 65.61 52.49
N GLN A 31 7.51 65.10 53.44
CA GLN A 31 8.16 63.80 53.34
C GLN A 31 7.15 62.65 53.33
N VAL A 32 6.14 62.70 54.21
CA VAL A 32 5.05 61.70 54.27
C VAL A 32 4.27 61.67 52.96
N ILE A 33 3.92 62.84 52.40
CA ILE A 33 3.21 62.92 51.10
C ILE A 33 4.07 62.31 49.97
N ARG A 34 5.38 62.58 49.96
CA ARG A 34 6.30 61.99 48.97
C ARG A 34 6.41 60.47 49.11
N GLN A 35 6.42 59.94 50.33
CA GLN A 35 6.44 58.49 50.57
C GLN A 35 5.13 57.82 50.13
N GLU A 36 3.98 58.43 50.46
CA GLU A 36 2.66 57.98 50.00
C GLU A 36 2.57 57.91 48.46
N LEU A 37 3.03 58.97 47.77
CA LEU A 37 3.04 59.00 46.31
C LEU A 37 3.95 57.92 45.70
N LYS A 38 5.14 57.70 46.27
CA LYS A 38 6.04 56.62 45.85
C LYS A 38 5.42 55.24 46.10
N LEU A 39 4.78 55.04 47.25
CA LEU A 39 4.14 53.78 47.60
C LEU A 39 2.95 53.48 46.68
N ARG A 40 2.14 54.48 46.34
CA ARG A 40 1.03 54.34 45.37
C ARG A 40 1.54 54.01 43.98
N ASN A 41 2.58 54.69 43.51
CA ASN A 41 3.19 54.42 42.21
C ASN A 41 3.77 52.99 42.17
N LEU A 42 4.49 52.56 43.22
CA LEU A 42 4.99 51.19 43.32
C LEU A 42 3.86 50.15 43.36
N LYS A 43 2.78 50.39 44.10
CA LYS A 43 1.60 49.52 44.11
C LYS A 43 0.94 49.43 42.74
N PHE A 44 0.81 50.56 42.03
CA PHE A 44 0.25 50.60 40.68
C PHE A 44 1.12 49.80 39.70
N ARG A 45 2.43 50.05 39.70
CA ARG A 45 3.38 49.33 38.84
C ARG A 45 3.46 47.83 39.18
N ALA A 46 3.34 47.47 40.46
CA ALA A 46 3.28 46.07 40.88
C ALA A 46 2.00 45.40 40.36
N ALA A 47 0.84 46.06 40.47
CA ALA A 47 -0.42 45.54 39.96
C ALA A 47 -0.41 45.38 38.43
N GLU A 48 0.14 46.37 37.72
CA GLU A 48 0.31 46.32 36.25
C GLU A 48 1.25 45.18 35.84
N ASN A 49 2.40 45.03 36.53
CA ASN A 49 3.33 43.92 36.28
C ASN A 49 2.70 42.56 36.58
N THR A 50 1.90 42.43 37.65
CA THR A 50 1.19 41.18 37.96
C THR A 50 0.18 40.83 36.87
N ALA A 51 -0.57 41.81 36.35
CA ALA A 51 -1.49 41.58 35.25
C ALA A 51 -0.75 41.16 33.98
N GLY A 52 0.36 41.83 33.65
CA GLY A 52 1.20 41.47 32.51
C GLY A 52 1.85 40.09 32.63
N ILE A 53 2.25 39.68 33.84
CA ILE A 53 2.78 38.33 34.11
C ILE A 53 1.69 37.28 33.91
N LYS A 54 0.50 37.47 34.49
CA LYS A 54 -0.61 36.52 34.31
C LYS A 54 -0.99 36.32 32.84
N GLN A 55 -1.07 37.40 32.06
CA GLN A 55 -1.35 37.30 30.64
C GLN A 55 -0.27 36.50 29.89
N ARG A 56 1.00 36.67 30.27
CA ARG A 56 2.12 35.89 29.69
C ARG A 56 2.06 34.42 30.11
N GLU A 57 1.72 34.14 31.37
CA GLU A 57 1.54 32.78 31.87
C GLU A 57 0.40 32.06 31.15
N ASP A 58 -0.75 32.72 30.98
CA ASP A 58 -1.87 32.20 30.21
C ASP A 58 -1.48 31.93 28.75
N GLY A 59 -0.74 32.86 28.13
CA GLY A 59 -0.21 32.67 26.77
C GLY A 59 0.76 31.50 26.65
N ILE A 60 1.61 31.27 27.66
CA ILE A 60 2.53 30.12 27.72
C ILE A 60 1.75 28.82 27.90
N ALA A 61 0.71 28.81 28.73
CA ALA A 61 -0.15 27.65 28.93
C ALA A 61 -0.86 27.26 27.62
N GLU A 62 -1.40 28.23 26.89
CA GLU A 62 -2.00 28.01 25.56
C GLU A 62 -0.97 27.53 24.53
N LEU A 63 0.25 28.08 24.53
CA LEU A 63 1.30 27.61 23.62
C LEU A 63 1.67 26.15 23.93
N LYS A 64 1.75 25.79 25.21
CA LYS A 64 2.07 24.44 25.66
C LYS A 64 1.02 23.42 25.20
N THR A 65 -0.27 23.77 25.29
CA THR A 65 -1.33 22.89 24.79
C THR A 65 -1.25 22.73 23.27
N LYS A 66 -1.05 23.82 22.51
CA LYS A 66 -0.87 23.77 21.05
C LYS A 66 0.34 22.91 20.64
N VAL A 67 1.48 23.05 21.33
CA VAL A 67 2.68 22.24 21.09
C VAL A 67 2.41 20.76 21.36
N GLN A 68 1.67 20.45 22.43
CA GLN A 68 1.30 19.07 22.74
C GLN A 68 0.39 18.47 21.67
N THR A 69 -0.65 19.18 21.25
CA THR A 69 -1.54 18.76 20.15
C THR A 69 -0.78 18.56 18.84
N LEU A 70 0.17 19.46 18.53
CA LEU A 70 1.01 19.32 17.35
C LEU A 70 1.91 18.07 17.42
N LYS A 71 2.48 17.79 18.59
CA LYS A 71 3.30 16.59 18.83
C LYS A 71 2.50 15.29 18.66
N GLU A 72 1.29 15.24 19.20
CA GLU A 72 0.37 14.11 19.02
C GLU A 72 -0.01 13.93 17.55
N THR A 73 -0.30 15.03 16.85
CA THR A 73 -0.62 15.03 15.42
C THR A 73 0.57 14.54 14.59
N MET A 74 1.79 15.02 14.85
CA MET A 74 2.99 14.54 14.18
C MET A 74 3.24 13.06 14.41
N THR A 75 3.02 12.58 15.63
CA THR A 75 3.18 11.15 15.97
C THR A 75 2.15 10.31 15.19
N SER A 76 0.90 10.77 15.10
CA SER A 76 -0.15 10.13 14.31
C SER A 76 0.20 10.11 12.81
N VAL A 77 0.66 11.23 12.26
CA VAL A 77 1.08 11.35 10.86
C VAL A 77 2.27 10.43 10.57
N ASN A 78 3.25 10.36 11.45
CA ASN A 78 4.40 9.47 11.28
C ASN A 78 3.97 7.99 11.27
N ASN A 79 3.09 7.59 12.18
CA ASN A 79 2.55 6.22 12.20
C ASN A 79 1.76 5.89 10.92
N LYS A 80 0.98 6.85 10.39
CA LYS A 80 0.27 6.69 9.12
C LYS A 80 1.24 6.58 7.94
N LEU A 81 2.33 7.34 7.95
CA LEU A 81 3.36 7.30 6.92
C LEU A 81 4.10 5.95 6.92
N ASP A 82 4.46 5.42 8.09
CA ASP A 82 5.05 4.09 8.23
C ASP A 82 4.08 2.98 7.77
N GLY A 83 2.79 3.12 8.10
CA GLY A 83 1.74 2.22 7.63
C GLY A 83 1.58 2.24 6.10
N LEU A 84 1.62 3.42 5.48
CA LEU A 84 1.57 3.58 4.03
C LEU A 84 2.81 3.01 3.35
N LYS A 85 4.00 3.18 3.94
CA LYS A 85 5.24 2.61 3.41
C LYS A 85 5.20 1.09 3.37
N LYS A 86 4.76 0.44 4.46
CA LYS A 86 4.55 -1.02 4.51
C LYS A 86 3.53 -1.52 3.48
N LYS A 87 2.41 -0.79 3.33
CA LYS A 87 1.40 -1.11 2.30
C LYS A 87 1.98 -0.99 0.89
N LYS A 88 2.79 0.03 0.62
CA LYS A 88 3.47 0.22 -0.68
C LYS A 88 4.39 -0.97 -1.00
N GLU A 89 5.23 -1.38 -0.06
CA GLU A 89 6.15 -2.53 -0.24
C GLU A 89 5.38 -3.84 -0.51
N THR A 90 4.28 -4.06 0.21
CA THR A 90 3.43 -5.25 0.02
C THR A 90 2.76 -5.23 -1.36
N MET A 91 2.26 -4.07 -1.78
CA MET A 91 1.62 -3.91 -3.09
C MET A 91 2.61 -4.08 -4.25
N GLU A 92 3.84 -3.55 -4.12
CA GLU A 92 4.91 -3.79 -5.10
C GLU A 92 5.27 -5.27 -5.21
N LYS A 93 5.38 -5.98 -4.07
CA LYS A 93 5.68 -7.42 -4.08
C LYS A 93 4.58 -8.22 -4.78
N SER A 94 3.31 -7.97 -4.42
CA SER A 94 2.17 -8.62 -5.05
C SER A 94 2.05 -8.32 -6.55
N THR A 95 2.39 -7.08 -6.95
CA THR A 95 2.41 -6.69 -8.37
C THR A 95 3.49 -7.46 -9.12
N LYS A 96 4.71 -7.58 -8.58
CA LYS A 96 5.81 -8.35 -9.19
C LYS A 96 5.48 -9.85 -9.31
N GLU A 97 4.86 -10.43 -8.29
CA GLU A 97 4.40 -11.83 -8.32
C GLU A 97 3.32 -12.05 -9.39
N SER A 98 2.38 -11.11 -9.52
CA SER A 98 1.33 -11.15 -10.54
C SER A 98 1.89 -11.01 -11.95
N ASP A 99 2.87 -10.12 -12.15
CA ASP A 99 3.53 -9.91 -13.45
C ASP A 99 4.30 -11.17 -13.88
N THR A 100 5.06 -11.77 -12.95
CA THR A 100 5.76 -13.04 -13.17
C THR A 100 4.78 -14.16 -13.53
N SER A 101 3.66 -14.27 -12.81
CA SER A 101 2.63 -15.28 -13.09
C SER A 101 1.99 -15.08 -14.47
N LEU A 102 1.75 -13.83 -14.87
CA LEU A 102 1.25 -13.49 -16.21
C LEU A 102 2.26 -13.84 -17.31
N GLN A 103 3.55 -13.61 -17.08
CA GLN A 103 4.59 -13.96 -18.02
C GLN A 103 4.67 -15.47 -18.23
N THR A 104 4.64 -16.25 -17.14
CA THR A 104 4.59 -17.72 -17.19
C THR A 104 3.35 -18.20 -17.95
N CYS A 105 2.16 -17.68 -17.62
CA CYS A 105 0.92 -18.04 -18.31
C CYS A 105 0.96 -17.75 -19.82
N LYS A 106 1.54 -16.62 -20.22
CA LYS A 106 1.74 -16.30 -21.65
C LYS A 106 2.67 -17.28 -22.35
N SER A 107 3.76 -17.70 -21.70
CA SER A 107 4.68 -18.70 -22.24
C SER A 107 3.99 -20.05 -22.39
N GLU A 108 3.31 -20.52 -21.34
CA GLU A 108 2.58 -21.79 -21.35
C GLU A 108 1.49 -21.81 -22.43
N LYS A 109 0.78 -20.69 -22.63
CA LYS A 109 -0.18 -20.54 -23.72
C LYS A 109 0.48 -20.70 -25.09
N ALA A 110 1.62 -20.05 -25.32
CA ALA A 110 2.34 -20.16 -26.60
C ALA A 110 2.82 -21.61 -26.86
N ASP A 111 3.30 -22.30 -25.82
CA ASP A 111 3.72 -23.69 -25.93
C ASP A 111 2.54 -24.63 -26.17
N ALA A 112 1.40 -24.39 -25.52
CA ALA A 112 0.16 -25.14 -25.75
C ALA A 112 -0.37 -24.93 -27.17
N GLU A 113 -0.32 -23.71 -27.70
CA GLU A 113 -0.71 -23.41 -29.09
C GLU A 113 0.19 -24.11 -30.10
N LYS A 114 1.51 -24.12 -29.88
CA LYS A 114 2.45 -24.89 -30.72
C LYS A 114 2.16 -26.39 -30.68
N LYS A 115 2.05 -26.97 -29.48
CA LYS A 115 1.70 -28.40 -29.33
C LYS A 115 0.38 -28.76 -30.00
N LYS A 116 -0.62 -27.87 -29.92
CA LYS A 116 -1.90 -28.07 -30.60
C LYS A 116 -1.74 -28.08 -32.12
N ALA A 117 -0.91 -27.18 -32.68
CA ALA A 117 -0.61 -27.17 -34.10
C ALA A 117 0.09 -28.47 -34.53
N ASP A 118 1.13 -28.89 -33.80
CA ASP A 118 1.89 -30.13 -34.07
C ASP A 118 0.99 -31.37 -34.01
N ILE A 119 0.13 -31.47 -32.99
CA ILE A 119 -0.85 -32.56 -32.85
C ILE A 119 -1.84 -32.53 -34.02
N THR A 120 -2.31 -31.36 -34.41
CA THR A 120 -3.27 -31.23 -35.53
C THR A 120 -2.61 -31.72 -36.82
N GLU A 121 -1.38 -31.29 -37.09
CA GLU A 121 -0.61 -31.70 -38.27
C GLU A 121 -0.38 -33.23 -38.28
N ALA A 122 0.05 -33.79 -37.15
CA ALA A 122 0.24 -35.23 -36.99
C ALA A 122 -1.06 -36.02 -37.22
N ILE A 123 -2.20 -35.54 -36.71
CA ILE A 123 -3.50 -36.17 -36.93
C ILE A 123 -3.87 -36.15 -38.43
N THR A 124 -3.68 -35.03 -39.13
CA THR A 124 -3.93 -34.96 -40.58
C THR A 124 -3.06 -35.92 -41.36
N LYS A 125 -1.76 -36.02 -41.01
CA LYS A 125 -0.84 -36.95 -41.66
C LYS A 125 -1.24 -38.40 -41.43
N ILE A 126 -1.50 -38.78 -40.18
CA ILE A 126 -1.93 -40.14 -39.83
C ILE A 126 -3.23 -40.52 -40.56
N LYS A 127 -4.20 -39.59 -40.67
CA LYS A 127 -5.42 -39.84 -41.44
C LYS A 127 -5.14 -40.08 -42.92
N ALA A 128 -4.27 -39.28 -43.54
CA ALA A 128 -3.89 -39.46 -44.93
C ALA A 128 -3.18 -40.80 -45.16
N ASP A 129 -2.21 -41.13 -44.30
CA ASP A 129 -1.46 -42.40 -44.35
C ASP A 129 -2.40 -43.60 -44.17
N HIS A 130 -3.37 -43.51 -43.24
CA HIS A 130 -4.36 -44.55 -43.01
C HIS A 130 -5.27 -44.78 -44.23
N GLU A 131 -5.78 -43.70 -44.86
CA GLU A 131 -6.60 -43.83 -46.08
C GLU A 131 -5.81 -44.40 -47.26
N GLN A 132 -4.53 -44.00 -47.41
CA GLN A 132 -3.66 -44.57 -48.44
C GLN A 132 -3.39 -46.07 -48.20
N ALA A 133 -3.06 -46.45 -46.96
CA ALA A 133 -2.84 -47.84 -46.59
C ALA A 133 -4.10 -48.70 -46.81
N LYS A 134 -5.27 -48.17 -46.46
CA LYS A 134 -6.56 -48.84 -46.67
C LYS A 134 -6.85 -49.07 -48.16
N LYS A 135 -6.60 -48.09 -49.03
CA LYS A 135 -6.75 -48.25 -50.49
C LYS A 135 -5.82 -49.33 -51.02
N LYS A 136 -4.52 -49.25 -50.67
CA LYS A 136 -3.52 -50.23 -51.11
C LYS A 136 -3.86 -51.65 -50.66
N ALA A 137 -4.24 -51.83 -49.39
CA ALA A 137 -4.68 -53.13 -48.89
C ALA A 137 -5.92 -53.64 -49.63
N GLY A 138 -6.87 -52.77 -49.99
CA GLY A 138 -8.04 -53.13 -50.79
C GLY A 138 -7.66 -53.60 -52.20
N GLU A 139 -6.75 -52.90 -52.87
CA GLU A 139 -6.21 -53.28 -54.19
C GLU A 139 -5.46 -54.62 -54.13
N ASP A 140 -4.59 -54.81 -53.14
CA ASP A 140 -3.84 -56.05 -52.93
C ASP A 140 -4.78 -57.24 -52.67
N VAL A 141 -5.82 -57.05 -51.85
CA VAL A 141 -6.83 -58.08 -51.58
C VAL A 141 -7.60 -58.45 -52.85
N GLN A 142 -8.00 -57.48 -53.67
CA GLN A 142 -8.67 -57.77 -54.95
C GLN A 142 -7.74 -58.50 -55.93
N GLY A 143 -6.49 -58.08 -56.03
CA GLY A 143 -5.48 -58.73 -56.87
C GLY A 143 -5.20 -60.17 -56.43
N LEU A 144 -5.08 -60.41 -55.12
CA LEU A 144 -4.94 -61.75 -54.55
C LEU A 144 -6.17 -62.62 -54.83
N LYS A 145 -7.38 -62.07 -54.69
CA LYS A 145 -8.62 -62.78 -55.01
C LYS A 145 -8.63 -63.23 -56.48
N GLN A 146 -8.23 -62.36 -57.40
CA GLN A 146 -8.15 -62.70 -58.82
C GLN A 146 -7.11 -63.80 -59.09
N ARG A 147 -5.90 -63.67 -58.51
CA ARG A 147 -4.85 -64.70 -58.63
C ARG A 147 -5.28 -66.06 -58.10
N ILE A 148 -6.02 -66.10 -56.97
CA ILE A 148 -6.56 -67.35 -56.42
C ILE A 148 -7.55 -67.96 -57.40
N LEU A 149 -8.49 -67.18 -57.94
CA LEU A 149 -9.44 -67.67 -58.94
C LEU A 149 -8.76 -68.20 -60.20
N ASP A 150 -7.78 -67.46 -60.72
CA ASP A 150 -7.03 -67.88 -61.92
C ASP A 150 -6.23 -69.16 -61.67
N ARG A 151 -5.59 -69.27 -60.49
CA ARG A 151 -4.88 -70.49 -60.07
C ARG A 151 -5.84 -71.66 -59.92
N ASP A 152 -6.96 -71.49 -59.23
CA ASP A 152 -7.93 -72.55 -59.00
C ASP A 152 -8.52 -73.05 -60.33
N LYS A 153 -8.81 -72.13 -61.26
CA LYS A 153 -9.21 -72.47 -62.63
C LYS A 153 -8.13 -73.27 -63.38
N ALA A 154 -6.87 -72.87 -63.26
CA ALA A 154 -5.75 -73.58 -63.88
C ALA A 154 -5.57 -74.99 -63.30
N VAL A 155 -5.64 -75.14 -61.97
CA VAL A 155 -5.55 -76.44 -61.29
C VAL A 155 -6.70 -77.36 -61.71
N CYS A 156 -7.93 -76.84 -61.80
CA CYS A 156 -9.10 -77.61 -62.23
C CYS A 156 -9.03 -78.10 -63.68
N ALA A 157 -8.20 -77.49 -64.54
CA ALA A 157 -7.96 -77.99 -65.90
C ALA A 157 -7.15 -79.30 -65.93
N PHE A 158 -6.42 -79.62 -64.85
CA PHE A 158 -5.61 -80.84 -64.72
C PHE A 158 -6.22 -81.86 -63.75
N VAL A 159 -7.42 -81.59 -63.21
CA VAL A 159 -8.10 -82.48 -62.27
C VAL A 159 -8.65 -83.72 -62.99
N ASP A 160 -8.42 -84.89 -62.39
CA ASP A 160 -9.02 -86.14 -62.82
C ASP A 160 -10.52 -86.13 -62.52
N THR A 161 -11.33 -86.01 -63.58
CA THR A 161 -12.79 -85.93 -63.49
C THR A 161 -13.46 -87.26 -63.11
N THR A 162 -12.70 -88.35 -63.00
CA THR A 162 -13.21 -89.64 -62.50
C THR A 162 -13.23 -89.71 -60.97
N ASN A 163 -12.52 -88.80 -60.29
CA ASN A 163 -12.55 -88.66 -58.84
C ASN A 163 -13.67 -87.70 -58.39
N GLU A 164 -14.61 -88.21 -57.58
CA GLU A 164 -15.78 -87.45 -57.12
C GLU A 164 -15.44 -86.24 -56.23
N GLU A 165 -14.41 -86.34 -55.38
CA GLU A 165 -13.99 -85.25 -54.50
C GLU A 165 -13.33 -84.13 -55.30
N ALA A 166 -12.53 -84.47 -56.31
CA ALA A 166 -11.91 -83.50 -57.19
C ALA A 166 -12.94 -82.76 -58.06
N ARG A 167 -14.00 -83.45 -58.53
CA ARG A 167 -15.14 -82.83 -59.22
C ARG A 167 -15.89 -81.83 -58.34
N LYS A 168 -16.11 -82.16 -57.06
CA LYS A 168 -16.80 -81.27 -56.11
C LYS A 168 -15.99 -79.99 -55.84
N VAL A 169 -14.67 -80.11 -55.65
CA VAL A 169 -13.78 -78.95 -55.41
C VAL A 169 -13.73 -78.01 -56.62
N CYS A 170 -13.83 -78.54 -57.83
CA CYS A 170 -13.83 -77.77 -59.07
C CYS A 170 -15.22 -77.38 -59.60
N GLY A 171 -16.31 -77.74 -58.91
CA GLY A 171 -17.67 -77.42 -59.32
C GLY A 171 -18.14 -78.14 -60.61
N ILE A 172 -17.53 -79.27 -60.96
CA ILE A 172 -17.84 -80.03 -62.18
C ILE A 172 -18.94 -81.05 -61.89
N THR A 173 -20.16 -80.79 -62.37
CA THR A 173 -21.37 -81.56 -62.02
C THR A 173 -21.54 -82.87 -62.76
N GLU A 174 -20.84 -83.15 -63.87
CA GLU A 174 -20.88 -84.44 -64.60
C GLU A 174 -19.50 -84.84 -65.13
N ALA A 175 -19.23 -86.15 -65.19
CA ALA A 175 -17.99 -86.69 -65.76
C ALA A 175 -18.04 -86.59 -67.30
N PRO A 176 -16.94 -86.18 -67.95
CA PRO A 176 -16.87 -86.21 -69.41
C PRO A 176 -17.02 -87.66 -69.90
N LYS A 177 -17.86 -87.87 -70.91
CA LYS A 177 -18.12 -89.17 -71.56
C LYS A 177 -16.88 -89.72 -72.24
#